data_AF-A0A2V9LIM5-F1
#
_entry.id   AF-A0A2V9LIM5-F1
#
_cell.length_a   1.000
_cell.length_b   1.000
_cell.length_c   1.000
_cell.angle_alpha   90.00
_cell.angle_beta   90.00
_cell.angle_gamma   90.00
#
_symmetry.space_group_name_H-M   'P 1'
#
loop_
_entity.id
_entity.type
_entity.pdbx_description
1 polymer ?
#
loop_
_entity_poly.entity_id
_entity_poly.type
_entity_poly.pdbx_seq_one_letter_code
_entity_poly.pdbx_strand_id
1 'polypeptide(L)'
;MISVDRAVLKEGNASVRFENFGRYAGEWARLSQVVGVRPYRLYRLSCWVRSENMGDADPFGSGNFLLEVLGGDEKRPLQYQNPRVSSGGEWQKVAVGFNSWGYDKVEIVPKMRGAPEGKFWLDDLHVEEIGLVNVLRRPGTPLSVRSDEKGTQYEEGRDFAPVEDPQLNFRFDHDGPDIEITAGSRIREGERLRVSYYHGTNIYNGQTPLCMSEPKLYEIWHTQALLVHQALAPARYLLNMDEVRTGGSCEACKKRGMSMGQILGDCISRQFNLLREVNPKAEIFVWSDMLDPNHNADPNRRHYYLAEGSYAGSWNYVPKELGVVCWYFEKREASLRHFSALGFRTMAGAYYDAGNLNNPKGWLEALDATPGACGIMYTTWLNKYDLLGPFGDLVSRAN
;
A
#
# COMPACT_ATOMS: atom_id res chain seq x y z
N MET A 1 29.81 10.85 6.12
CA MET A 1 28.63 9.97 6.17
C MET A 1 28.65 8.97 5.04
N ILE A 2 28.90 9.39 3.79
CA ILE A 2 28.95 8.50 2.61
C ILE A 2 30.37 8.47 2.05
N SER A 3 30.90 7.30 1.74
CA SER A 3 32.25 7.12 1.17
C SER A 3 32.31 5.89 0.26
N VAL A 4 33.34 5.83 -0.58
CA VAL A 4 33.63 4.65 -1.41
C VAL A 4 34.48 3.68 -0.57
N ASP A 5 34.09 2.41 -0.53
CA ASP A 5 34.80 1.35 0.18
C ASP A 5 35.31 0.30 -0.81
N ARG A 6 36.62 0.08 -0.80
CA ARG A 6 37.30 -0.90 -1.67
C ARG A 6 37.70 -2.17 -0.92
N ALA A 7 37.49 -2.23 0.39
CA ALA A 7 37.81 -3.38 1.22
C ALA A 7 36.58 -4.28 1.43
N VAL A 8 35.40 -3.68 1.56
CA VAL A 8 34.12 -4.39 1.70
C VAL A 8 33.29 -4.13 0.45
N LEU A 9 33.22 -5.12 -0.44
CA LEU A 9 32.44 -5.06 -1.68
C LEU A 9 31.84 -6.43 -2.00
N LYS A 10 30.86 -6.44 -2.91
CA LYS A 10 30.18 -7.63 -3.41
C LYS A 10 30.46 -7.85 -4.88
N GLU A 11 30.37 -6.80 -5.69
CA GLU A 11 30.63 -6.85 -7.13
C GLU A 11 31.57 -5.70 -7.55
N GLY A 12 32.18 -5.84 -8.73
CA GLY A 12 33.08 -4.82 -9.27
C GLY A 12 34.31 -4.54 -8.38
N ASN A 13 34.65 -3.25 -8.22
CA ASN A 13 35.89 -2.80 -7.58
C ASN A 13 35.69 -1.93 -6.32
N ALA A 14 34.44 -1.66 -5.93
CA ALA A 14 34.09 -0.87 -4.76
C ALA A 14 32.58 -0.94 -4.47
N SER A 15 32.21 -0.72 -3.21
CA SER A 15 30.84 -0.44 -2.79
C SER A 15 30.74 0.99 -2.22
N VAL A 16 29.51 1.45 -1.95
CA VAL A 16 29.25 2.68 -1.20
C VAL A 16 28.99 2.34 0.26
N ARG A 17 29.76 2.94 1.17
CA ARG A 17 29.58 2.82 2.62
C ARG A 17 28.93 4.06 3.23
N PHE A 18 27.95 3.82 4.09
CA PHE A 18 27.27 4.79 4.94
C PHE A 18 27.61 4.52 6.40
N GLU A 19 28.00 5.55 7.13
CA GLU A 19 28.41 5.46 8.54
C GLU A 19 28.33 6.81 9.25
N ASN A 20 28.63 6.82 10.56
CA ASN A 20 28.56 8.00 11.44
C ASN A 20 27.15 8.59 11.56
N PHE A 21 26.12 7.74 11.63
CA PHE A 21 24.72 8.17 11.78
C PHE A 21 24.49 9.00 13.04
N GLY A 22 25.29 8.80 14.09
CA GLY A 22 25.17 9.53 15.36
C GLY A 22 25.38 11.04 15.24
N ARG A 23 26.11 11.51 14.22
CA ARG A 23 26.28 12.95 13.97
C ARG A 23 25.01 13.63 13.43
N TYR A 24 24.05 12.85 12.95
CA TYR A 24 22.81 13.31 12.31
C TYR A 24 21.64 12.43 12.80
N ALA A 25 21.51 12.33 14.13
CA ALA A 25 20.54 11.44 14.75
C ALA A 25 19.11 11.74 14.28
N GLY A 26 18.44 10.71 13.75
CA GLY A 26 17.07 10.82 13.23
C GLY A 26 16.97 11.27 11.76
N GLU A 27 18.07 11.68 11.13
CA GLU A 27 18.07 12.04 9.71
C GLU A 27 18.34 10.84 8.79
N TRP A 28 17.91 10.97 7.54
CA TRP A 28 18.17 10.00 6.48
C TRP A 28 19.42 10.39 5.70
N ALA A 29 20.42 9.52 5.69
CA ALA A 29 21.50 9.56 4.70
C ALA A 29 20.93 9.16 3.34
N ARG A 30 21.20 9.93 2.27
CA ARG A 30 20.68 9.63 0.94
C ARG A 30 21.72 9.81 -0.16
N LEU A 31 21.67 8.93 -1.15
CA LEU A 31 22.20 9.18 -2.48
C LEU A 31 21.02 9.42 -3.42
N SER A 32 21.20 10.23 -4.46
CA SER A 32 20.19 10.32 -5.50
C SER A 32 20.77 10.48 -6.89
N GLN A 33 20.04 9.93 -7.85
CA GLN A 33 20.34 10.07 -9.27
C GLN A 33 19.04 10.12 -10.07
N VAL A 34 18.97 11.08 -10.99
CA VAL A 34 17.87 11.14 -11.97
C VAL A 34 18.22 10.23 -13.15
N VAL A 35 17.28 9.37 -13.51
CA VAL A 35 17.40 8.45 -14.65
C VAL A 35 16.22 8.66 -15.61
N GLY A 36 16.49 8.53 -16.91
CA GLY A 36 15.46 8.54 -17.93
C GLY A 36 14.70 7.21 -17.94
N VAL A 37 13.38 7.29 -18.02
CA VAL A 37 12.49 6.12 -18.15
C VAL A 37 11.49 6.37 -19.28
N ARG A 38 10.84 5.31 -19.73
CA ARG A 38 9.69 5.39 -20.62
C ARG A 38 8.40 5.38 -19.82
N PRO A 39 7.43 6.25 -20.11
CA PRO A 39 6.12 6.21 -19.47
C PRO A 39 5.43 4.84 -19.60
N TYR A 40 4.71 4.46 -18.55
CA TYR A 40 3.89 3.27 -18.40
C TYR A 40 4.65 1.97 -18.65
N ARG A 41 5.89 1.91 -18.13
CA ARG A 41 6.73 0.71 -18.13
C ARG A 41 7.00 0.25 -16.70
N LEU A 42 7.17 -1.05 -16.55
CA LEU A 42 7.56 -1.68 -15.29
C LEU A 42 9.08 -1.75 -15.23
N TYR A 43 9.65 -1.31 -14.11
CA TYR A 43 11.07 -1.36 -13.84
C TYR A 43 11.34 -2.12 -12.55
N ARG A 44 12.50 -2.78 -12.51
CA ARG A 44 13.09 -3.39 -11.31
C ARG A 44 14.29 -2.57 -10.89
N LEU A 45 14.35 -2.26 -9.59
CA LEU A 45 15.56 -1.83 -8.91
C LEU A 45 16.11 -3.01 -8.13
N SER A 46 17.39 -3.31 -8.30
CA SER A 46 18.07 -4.31 -7.49
C SER A 46 19.41 -3.80 -6.99
N CYS A 47 19.82 -4.23 -5.81
CA CYS A 47 21.18 -4.01 -5.30
C CYS A 47 21.57 -5.10 -4.31
N TRP A 48 22.87 -5.15 -4.00
CA TRP A 48 23.39 -5.85 -2.84
C TRP A 48 23.48 -4.89 -1.66
N VAL A 49 23.04 -5.35 -0.50
CA VAL A 49 23.09 -4.61 0.76
C VAL A 49 23.76 -5.44 1.84
N ARG A 50 24.55 -4.78 2.68
CA ARG A 50 25.14 -5.35 3.90
C ARG A 50 25.01 -4.34 5.01
N SER A 51 24.77 -4.80 6.24
CA SER A 51 24.65 -3.89 7.38
C SER A 51 25.27 -4.44 8.66
N GLU A 52 25.78 -3.55 9.49
CA GLU A 52 26.37 -3.84 10.79
C GLU A 52 25.84 -2.81 11.81
N ASN A 53 25.38 -3.28 12.97
CA ASN A 53 25.00 -2.43 14.11
C ASN A 53 23.99 -1.31 13.77
N MET A 54 23.06 -1.55 12.85
CA MET A 54 22.07 -0.53 12.44
C MET A 54 21.02 -0.21 13.51
N GLY A 55 20.94 -1.00 14.58
CA GLY A 55 19.89 -0.93 15.59
C GLY A 55 18.58 -1.58 15.14
N ASP A 56 17.59 -1.59 16.03
CA ASP A 56 16.28 -2.16 15.74
C ASP A 56 15.53 -1.35 14.69
N ALA A 57 14.85 -2.05 13.78
CA ALA A 57 13.99 -1.40 12.81
C ALA A 57 12.68 -0.96 13.49
N ASP A 58 12.16 0.18 13.07
CA ASP A 58 10.84 0.65 13.45
C ASP A 58 9.77 -0.41 13.10
N PRO A 59 8.97 -0.88 14.07
CA PRO A 59 7.96 -1.90 13.81
C PRO A 59 6.73 -1.34 13.06
N PHE A 60 6.48 -0.03 13.13
CA PHE A 60 5.37 0.65 12.47
C PHE A 60 5.76 1.35 11.17
N GLY A 61 7.06 1.61 11.00
CA GLY A 61 7.56 2.48 9.95
C GLY A 61 8.44 1.81 8.91
N SER A 62 9.03 2.68 8.09
CA SER A 62 10.13 2.39 7.20
C SER A 62 11.31 1.81 7.99
N GLY A 63 11.91 0.73 7.51
CA GLY A 63 13.09 0.14 8.13
C GLY A 63 14.31 1.07 8.13
N ASN A 64 15.48 0.53 8.44
CA ASN A 64 16.75 1.28 8.41
C ASN A 64 17.24 1.60 6.98
N PHE A 65 16.53 1.09 5.96
CA PHE A 65 16.85 1.22 4.56
C PHE A 65 15.58 1.33 3.72
N LEU A 66 15.60 2.22 2.71
CA LEU A 66 14.56 2.38 1.70
C LEU A 66 15.19 2.59 0.31
N LEU A 67 14.53 2.05 -0.72
CA LEU A 67 14.80 2.32 -2.13
C LEU A 67 13.66 3.15 -2.70
N GLU A 68 13.73 4.47 -2.55
CA GLU A 68 12.68 5.35 -3.05
C GLU A 68 12.84 5.64 -4.54
N VAL A 69 11.68 5.80 -5.20
CA VAL A 69 11.58 6.21 -6.60
C VAL A 69 10.60 7.36 -6.69
N LEU A 70 11.07 8.52 -7.12
CA LEU A 70 10.27 9.76 -7.18
C LEU A 70 10.04 10.16 -8.64
N GLY A 71 8.79 10.20 -9.07
CA GLY A 71 8.38 10.55 -10.42
C GLY A 71 8.34 12.06 -10.67
N GLY A 72 9.02 12.49 -11.73
CA GLY A 72 8.97 13.86 -12.24
C GLY A 72 9.37 14.94 -11.23
N ASP A 73 8.89 16.17 -11.49
CA ASP A 73 9.20 17.33 -10.66
C ASP A 73 8.32 17.43 -9.41
N GLU A 74 7.12 16.82 -9.43
CA GLU A 74 6.25 16.74 -8.24
C GLU A 74 6.74 15.73 -7.19
N LYS A 75 7.80 14.96 -7.50
CA LYS A 75 8.43 13.98 -6.61
C LYS A 75 7.42 12.96 -6.06
N ARG A 76 6.49 12.52 -6.91
CA ARG A 76 5.50 11.49 -6.55
C ARG A 76 6.21 10.16 -6.24
N PRO A 77 6.07 9.56 -5.06
CA PRO A 77 6.67 8.26 -4.82
C PRO A 77 5.95 7.16 -5.61
N LEU A 78 6.73 6.35 -6.34
CA LEU A 78 6.27 5.30 -7.27
C LEU A 78 6.50 3.87 -6.74
N GLN A 79 7.24 3.76 -5.65
CA GLN A 79 7.63 2.52 -4.99
C GLN A 79 7.36 2.69 -3.50
N TYR A 80 6.80 1.67 -2.86
CA TYR A 80 6.51 1.67 -1.42
C TYR A 80 6.88 0.36 -0.71
N GLN A 81 7.58 -0.57 -1.35
CA GLN A 81 8.05 -1.77 -0.66
C GLN A 81 9.22 -1.40 0.26
N ASN A 82 9.27 -2.00 1.44
CA ASN A 82 10.34 -1.76 2.41
C ASN A 82 11.22 -3.01 2.51
N PRO A 83 12.34 -3.10 1.76
CA PRO A 83 13.26 -4.23 1.90
C PRO A 83 13.79 -4.30 3.33
N ARG A 84 13.64 -5.47 3.96
CA ARG A 84 14.26 -5.73 5.26
C ARG A 84 15.69 -6.19 5.03
N VAL A 85 16.61 -5.53 5.72
CA VAL A 85 18.04 -5.83 5.66
C VAL A 85 18.41 -6.59 6.92
N SER A 86 19.10 -7.71 6.76
CA SER A 86 19.59 -8.49 7.90
C SER A 86 20.66 -7.72 8.68
N SER A 87 20.70 -7.96 10.00
CA SER A 87 21.73 -7.43 10.90
C SER A 87 22.98 -8.33 10.96
N GLY A 88 23.04 -9.39 10.17
CA GLY A 88 24.06 -10.44 10.26
C GLY A 88 25.40 -10.11 9.61
N GLY A 89 25.58 -8.91 9.04
CA GLY A 89 26.81 -8.54 8.34
C GLY A 89 27.04 -9.28 7.01
N GLU A 90 26.10 -10.11 6.56
CA GLU A 90 26.18 -10.76 5.26
C GLU A 90 25.58 -9.90 4.14
N TRP A 91 26.06 -10.13 2.91
CA TRP A 91 25.50 -9.51 1.72
C TRP A 91 24.17 -10.17 1.36
N GLN A 92 23.14 -9.36 1.19
CA GLN A 92 21.79 -9.76 0.80
C GLN A 92 21.42 -9.04 -0.49
N LYS A 93 20.86 -9.75 -1.48
CA LYS A 93 20.27 -9.12 -2.66
C LYS A 93 18.86 -8.64 -2.31
N VAL A 94 18.55 -7.42 -2.71
CA VAL A 94 17.21 -6.82 -2.59
C VAL A 94 16.72 -6.44 -3.97
N ALA A 95 15.42 -6.61 -4.21
CA ALA A 95 14.77 -6.18 -5.44
C ALA A 95 13.39 -5.59 -5.14
N VAL A 96 13.10 -4.46 -5.77
CA VAL A 96 11.79 -3.78 -5.70
C VAL A 96 11.37 -3.33 -7.09
N GLY A 97 10.07 -3.15 -7.28
CA GLY A 97 9.52 -2.74 -8.58
C GLY A 97 8.77 -1.43 -8.52
N PHE A 98 8.74 -0.71 -9.65
CA PHE A 98 7.90 0.46 -9.85
C PHE A 98 7.37 0.54 -11.28
N ASN A 99 6.16 1.09 -11.43
CA ASN A 99 5.66 1.52 -12.73
C ASN A 99 6.05 3.00 -12.91
N SER A 100 6.65 3.34 -14.04
CA SER A 100 7.02 4.74 -14.34
C SER A 100 5.82 5.65 -14.53
N TRP A 101 4.61 5.10 -14.69
CA TRP A 101 3.38 5.86 -14.85
C TRP A 101 3.48 6.88 -16.00
N GLY A 102 2.91 8.07 -15.88
CA GLY A 102 3.06 9.12 -16.90
C GLY A 102 4.46 9.75 -17.00
N TYR A 103 5.46 9.27 -16.26
CA TYR A 103 6.78 9.92 -16.17
C TYR A 103 7.79 9.39 -17.19
N ASP A 104 8.61 10.30 -17.71
CA ASP A 104 9.77 10.04 -18.58
C ASP A 104 11.12 10.16 -17.85
N LYS A 105 11.10 10.58 -16.59
CA LYS A 105 12.24 10.63 -15.68
C LYS A 105 11.82 10.32 -14.26
N VAL A 106 12.69 9.64 -13.51
CA VAL A 106 12.52 9.39 -12.08
C VAL A 106 13.82 9.69 -11.34
N GLU A 107 13.71 10.08 -10.08
CA GLU A 107 14.84 10.14 -9.16
C GLU A 107 14.87 8.85 -8.32
N ILE A 108 15.97 8.11 -8.42
CA ILE A 108 16.25 6.95 -7.58
C ILE A 108 16.97 7.42 -6.33
N VAL A 109 16.43 7.10 -5.16
CA VAL A 109 16.94 7.60 -3.87
C VAL A 109 17.09 6.45 -2.87
N PRO A 110 18.23 5.73 -2.87
CA PRO A 110 18.59 4.87 -1.76
C PRO A 110 18.84 5.73 -0.52
N LYS A 111 18.11 5.45 0.56
CA LYS A 111 18.27 6.17 1.82
C LYS A 111 18.31 5.25 3.03
N MET A 112 19.15 5.61 3.98
CA MET A 112 19.44 4.82 5.17
C MET A 112 19.42 5.69 6.42
N ARG A 113 18.97 5.10 7.53
CA ARG A 113 19.11 5.62 8.88
C ARG A 113 19.58 4.47 9.77
N GLY A 114 20.32 4.77 10.83
CA GLY A 114 20.81 3.71 11.72
C GLY A 114 21.23 4.24 13.08
N ALA A 115 21.56 3.31 13.98
CA ALA A 115 22.18 3.61 15.26
C ALA A 115 23.54 4.34 15.07
N PRO A 116 24.04 5.06 16.09
CA PRO A 116 25.23 5.89 15.97
C PRO A 116 26.46 5.22 15.33
N GLU A 117 26.73 3.98 15.72
CA GLU A 117 27.86 3.15 15.25
C GLU A 117 27.49 2.24 14.07
N GLY A 118 26.31 2.43 13.49
CA GLY A 118 25.82 1.65 12.38
C GLY A 118 26.65 1.87 11.12
N LYS A 119 26.81 0.80 10.35
CA LYS A 119 27.41 0.83 9.01
C LYS A 119 26.50 0.11 8.02
N PHE A 120 26.40 0.68 6.83
CA PHE A 120 25.62 0.11 5.75
C PHE A 120 26.42 0.20 4.45
N TRP A 121 26.41 -0.89 3.67
CA TRP A 121 27.02 -0.92 2.36
C TRP A 121 25.96 -1.19 1.31
N LEU A 122 26.06 -0.47 0.20
CA LEU A 122 25.24 -0.63 -1.00
C LEU A 122 26.19 -0.87 -2.18
N ASP A 123 25.92 -1.92 -2.93
CA ASP A 123 26.71 -2.34 -4.09
C ASP A 123 25.79 -2.77 -5.24
N ASP A 124 26.28 -2.64 -6.47
CA ASP A 124 25.60 -3.01 -7.72
C ASP A 124 24.14 -2.54 -7.81
N LEU A 125 23.90 -1.25 -7.61
CA LEU A 125 22.56 -0.68 -7.81
C LEU A 125 22.23 -0.62 -9.30
N HIS A 126 21.26 -1.43 -9.69
CA HIS A 126 20.79 -1.57 -11.06
C HIS A 126 19.34 -1.13 -11.21
N VAL A 127 19.02 -0.56 -12.39
CA VAL A 127 17.66 -0.22 -12.82
C VAL A 127 17.46 -0.80 -14.20
N GLU A 128 16.44 -1.64 -14.38
CA GLU A 128 16.13 -2.29 -15.65
C GLU A 128 14.63 -2.27 -15.95
N GLU A 129 14.27 -2.15 -17.23
CA GLU A 129 12.89 -2.36 -17.70
C GLU A 129 12.61 -3.87 -17.74
N ILE A 130 11.54 -4.32 -17.10
CA ILE A 130 11.14 -5.73 -17.03
C ILE A 130 9.72 -5.94 -17.58
N GLY A 131 9.43 -7.16 -18.03
CA GLY A 131 8.14 -7.54 -18.61
C GLY A 131 7.48 -8.67 -17.83
N LEU A 132 6.15 -8.66 -17.80
CA LEU A 132 5.27 -9.76 -17.37
C LEU A 132 5.41 -10.27 -15.94
N VAL A 133 6.30 -9.69 -15.13
CA VAL A 133 6.36 -9.93 -13.68
C VAL A 133 5.06 -9.45 -13.01
N ASN A 134 4.50 -10.30 -12.16
CA ASN A 134 3.24 -10.10 -11.45
C ASN A 134 2.03 -9.81 -12.36
N VAL A 135 1.98 -10.40 -13.55
CA VAL A 135 0.87 -10.21 -14.50
C VAL A 135 -0.47 -10.59 -13.87
N LEU A 136 -1.45 -9.68 -13.93
CA LEU A 136 -2.79 -9.90 -13.39
C LEU A 136 -3.74 -10.39 -14.48
N ARG A 137 -4.43 -11.51 -14.23
CA ARG A 137 -5.41 -12.11 -15.14
C ARG A 137 -6.82 -12.08 -14.54
N ARG A 138 -7.60 -11.04 -14.91
CA ARG A 138 -9.02 -10.88 -14.57
C ARG A 138 -9.70 -9.96 -15.60
N PRO A 139 -11.05 -9.91 -15.68
CA PRO A 139 -11.75 -9.12 -16.70
C PRO A 139 -11.34 -7.64 -16.77
N GLY A 140 -10.99 -7.04 -15.63
CA GLY A 140 -10.52 -5.65 -15.53
C GLY A 140 -9.04 -5.42 -15.86
N THR A 141 -8.28 -6.45 -16.23
CA THR A 141 -6.84 -6.39 -16.49
C THR A 141 -6.46 -7.16 -17.75
N PRO A 142 -6.94 -6.76 -18.94
CA PRO A 142 -6.58 -7.47 -20.16
C PRO A 142 -5.09 -7.35 -20.46
N LEU A 143 -4.58 -8.39 -21.13
CA LEU A 143 -3.27 -8.41 -21.76
C LEU A 143 -3.45 -8.29 -23.27
N SER A 144 -2.67 -7.42 -23.91
CA SER A 144 -2.67 -7.27 -25.37
C SER A 144 -1.26 -7.43 -25.91
N VAL A 145 -1.12 -8.23 -26.97
CA VAL A 145 0.13 -8.40 -27.72
C VAL A 145 -0.12 -7.91 -29.14
N ARG A 146 0.70 -6.97 -29.60
CA ARG A 146 0.62 -6.45 -30.98
C ARG A 146 1.99 -6.29 -31.60
N SER A 147 2.04 -6.28 -32.92
CA SER A 147 3.23 -5.87 -33.68
C SER A 147 3.58 -4.42 -33.31
N ASP A 148 4.83 -4.17 -32.93
CA ASP A 148 5.29 -2.82 -32.59
C ASP A 148 5.35 -1.93 -33.84
N GLU A 149 5.65 -2.51 -35.00
CA GLU A 149 5.75 -1.83 -36.29
C GLU A 149 4.38 -1.68 -36.96
N LYS A 150 3.65 -2.78 -37.13
CA LYS A 150 2.42 -2.83 -37.96
C LYS A 150 1.16 -2.56 -37.17
N GLY A 151 1.22 -2.64 -35.84
CA GLY A 151 0.04 -2.53 -34.97
C GLY A 151 -0.93 -3.71 -35.04
N THR A 152 -0.62 -4.77 -35.81
CA THR A 152 -1.43 -5.99 -35.89
C THR A 152 -1.60 -6.59 -34.49
N GLN A 153 -2.85 -6.78 -34.07
CA GLN A 153 -3.19 -7.43 -32.80
C GLN A 153 -3.08 -8.95 -32.96
N TYR A 154 -2.49 -9.60 -31.97
CA TYR A 154 -2.37 -11.04 -31.88
C TYR A 154 -3.33 -11.59 -30.83
N GLU A 155 -3.82 -12.79 -31.07
CA GLU A 155 -4.84 -13.46 -30.26
C GLU A 155 -4.21 -14.53 -29.37
N GLU A 156 -4.46 -14.44 -28.05
CA GLU A 156 -4.09 -15.49 -27.10
C GLU A 156 -4.84 -16.78 -27.42
N GLY A 157 -4.16 -17.92 -27.31
CA GLY A 157 -4.64 -19.24 -27.72
C GLY A 157 -4.54 -19.53 -29.23
N ARG A 158 -4.27 -18.51 -30.06
CA ARG A 158 -4.10 -18.68 -31.52
C ARG A 158 -2.70 -18.32 -32.00
N ASP A 159 -2.19 -17.15 -31.63
CA ASP A 159 -0.88 -16.65 -32.03
C ASP A 159 0.19 -16.83 -30.93
N PHE A 160 -0.26 -16.87 -29.67
CA PHE A 160 0.58 -17.14 -28.51
C PHE A 160 -0.22 -17.87 -27.44
N ALA A 161 0.44 -18.65 -26.58
CA ALA A 161 -0.18 -19.39 -25.50
C ALA A 161 -0.65 -18.46 -24.36
N PRO A 162 -1.56 -18.91 -23.47
CA PRO A 162 -1.94 -18.14 -22.28
C PRO A 162 -0.72 -17.69 -21.46
N VAL A 163 -0.68 -16.39 -21.12
CA VAL A 163 0.43 -15.81 -20.35
C VAL A 163 0.03 -15.66 -18.88
N GLU A 164 0.76 -16.37 -18.02
CA GLU A 164 0.60 -16.35 -16.57
C GLU A 164 1.97 -16.32 -15.89
N ASP A 165 2.10 -15.52 -14.83
CA ASP A 165 3.30 -15.53 -13.99
C ASP A 165 3.18 -16.68 -12.98
N PRO A 166 4.02 -17.72 -13.07
CA PRO A 166 3.93 -18.88 -12.20
C PRO A 166 4.27 -18.57 -10.73
N GLN A 167 4.95 -17.45 -10.46
CA GLN A 167 5.36 -17.08 -9.10
C GLN A 167 4.42 -16.08 -8.43
N LEU A 168 3.57 -15.38 -9.20
CA LEU A 168 2.65 -14.30 -8.79
C LEU A 168 2.60 -14.06 -7.26
N ASN A 169 3.57 -13.31 -6.75
CA ASN A 169 3.78 -13.09 -5.31
C ASN A 169 3.98 -11.62 -4.94
N PHE A 170 3.86 -10.73 -5.93
CA PHE A 170 4.04 -9.28 -5.82
C PHE A 170 5.43 -8.85 -5.35
N ARG A 171 6.42 -9.72 -5.52
CA ARG A 171 7.86 -9.43 -5.43
C ARG A 171 8.44 -9.25 -6.82
N PHE A 172 9.63 -8.67 -6.87
CA PHE A 172 10.35 -8.37 -8.11
C PHE A 172 11.70 -9.09 -8.13
N ASP A 173 11.79 -10.24 -7.48
CA ASP A 173 12.98 -11.08 -7.29
C ASP A 173 13.11 -12.20 -8.33
N HIS A 174 12.20 -12.23 -9.31
CA HIS A 174 12.16 -13.20 -10.40
C HIS A 174 11.93 -12.49 -11.73
N ASP A 175 12.16 -13.22 -12.82
CA ASP A 175 11.86 -12.76 -14.18
C ASP A 175 10.43 -13.16 -14.57
N GLY A 176 9.82 -12.38 -15.46
CA GLY A 176 8.48 -12.68 -15.95
C GLY A 176 8.47 -13.89 -16.88
N PRO A 177 7.29 -14.49 -17.12
CA PRO A 177 7.16 -15.60 -18.06
C PRO A 177 7.46 -15.15 -19.50
N ASP A 178 7.95 -16.09 -20.31
CA ASP A 178 8.04 -15.91 -21.76
C ASP A 178 6.64 -15.93 -22.40
N ILE A 179 6.52 -15.32 -23.60
CA ILE A 179 5.34 -15.47 -24.44
C ILE A 179 5.61 -16.61 -25.42
N GLU A 180 5.00 -17.76 -25.18
CA GLU A 180 5.13 -18.93 -26.07
C GLU A 180 4.34 -18.70 -27.36
N ILE A 181 5.01 -18.75 -28.50
CA ILE A 181 4.40 -18.59 -29.83
C ILE A 181 3.84 -19.94 -30.29
N THR A 182 2.56 -19.97 -30.63
CA THR A 182 1.87 -21.21 -31.03
C THR A 182 2.21 -21.64 -32.47
N ALA A 183 2.03 -22.92 -32.75
CA ALA A 183 2.13 -23.44 -34.12
C ALA A 183 1.05 -22.80 -35.00
N GLY A 184 1.46 -22.22 -36.14
CA GLY A 184 0.55 -21.51 -37.05
C GLY A 184 0.26 -20.05 -36.66
N SER A 185 1.00 -19.51 -35.69
CA SER A 185 0.93 -18.09 -35.32
C SER A 185 1.20 -17.17 -36.50
N ARG A 186 0.56 -15.99 -36.47
CA ARG A 186 0.84 -14.89 -37.40
C ARG A 186 2.10 -14.11 -37.02
N ILE A 187 2.62 -14.30 -35.80
CA ILE A 187 3.85 -13.68 -35.30
C ILE A 187 5.03 -14.31 -36.02
N ARG A 188 5.91 -13.47 -36.58
CA ARG A 188 7.08 -13.93 -37.35
C ARG A 188 8.36 -13.89 -36.52
N GLU A 189 9.31 -14.74 -36.88
CA GLU A 189 10.65 -14.70 -36.30
C GLU A 189 11.28 -13.30 -36.45
N GLY A 190 11.89 -12.80 -35.38
CA GLY A 190 12.46 -11.45 -35.32
C GLY A 190 11.44 -10.29 -35.24
N GLU A 191 10.13 -10.56 -35.23
CA GLU A 191 9.12 -9.51 -35.10
C GLU A 191 9.12 -8.91 -33.68
N ARG A 192 9.24 -7.58 -33.61
CA ARG A 192 9.16 -6.88 -32.33
C ARG A 192 7.70 -6.74 -31.89
N LEU A 193 7.42 -7.20 -30.68
CA LEU A 193 6.10 -7.12 -30.06
C LEU A 193 6.01 -5.96 -29.06
N ARG A 194 4.83 -5.35 -29.00
CA ARG A 194 4.41 -4.46 -27.93
C ARG A 194 3.38 -5.18 -27.08
N VAL A 195 3.75 -5.40 -25.83
CA VAL A 195 2.92 -6.06 -24.83
C VAL A 195 2.44 -5.02 -23.83
N SER A 196 1.12 -4.94 -23.64
CA SER A 196 0.48 -4.14 -22.60
C SER A 196 -0.22 -5.07 -21.63
N TYR A 197 0.00 -4.86 -20.34
CA TYR A 197 -0.51 -5.72 -19.28
C TYR A 197 -0.65 -4.90 -17.98
N TYR A 198 -1.35 -5.46 -17.01
CA TYR A 198 -1.44 -4.92 -15.66
C TYR A 198 -0.66 -5.83 -14.72
N HIS A 199 -0.02 -5.24 -13.71
CA HIS A 199 0.73 -5.99 -12.72
C HIS A 199 0.27 -5.64 -11.29
N GLY A 200 0.45 -6.61 -10.39
CA GLY A 200 0.29 -6.38 -8.96
C GLY A 200 1.52 -5.70 -8.34
N THR A 201 1.34 -5.22 -7.12
CA THR A 201 2.43 -4.76 -6.25
C THR A 201 1.97 -4.83 -4.80
N ASN A 202 2.92 -4.79 -3.87
CA ASN A 202 2.66 -4.71 -2.43
C ASN A 202 3.02 -3.34 -1.90
N ILE A 203 2.36 -2.93 -0.82
CA ILE A 203 2.75 -1.77 -0.04
C ILE A 203 3.46 -2.23 1.24
N TYR A 204 4.59 -1.57 1.53
CA TYR A 204 5.46 -1.82 2.67
C TYR A 204 5.92 -3.28 2.78
N ASN A 205 5.53 -3.96 3.87
CA ASN A 205 5.98 -5.31 4.20
C ASN A 205 4.95 -6.39 3.81
N GLY A 206 4.03 -6.08 2.89
CA GLY A 206 3.10 -7.08 2.34
C GLY A 206 1.62 -6.71 2.33
N GLN A 207 1.25 -5.43 2.53
CA GLN A 207 -0.14 -5.02 2.33
C GLN A 207 -0.49 -5.29 0.85
N THR A 208 -1.37 -6.26 0.65
CA THR A 208 -1.83 -6.69 -0.68
C THR A 208 -3.07 -5.91 -1.06
N PRO A 209 -3.02 -5.03 -2.07
CA PRO A 209 -4.17 -4.23 -2.44
C PRO A 209 -5.21 -5.03 -3.22
N LEU A 210 -6.48 -4.63 -3.06
CA LEU A 210 -7.63 -5.21 -3.76
C LEU A 210 -8.26 -4.21 -4.73
N CYS A 211 -8.82 -4.72 -5.84
CA CYS A 211 -9.55 -3.89 -6.79
C CYS A 211 -11.01 -3.76 -6.36
N MET A 212 -11.39 -2.57 -5.90
CA MET A 212 -12.77 -2.25 -5.51
C MET A 212 -13.79 -2.29 -6.67
N SER A 213 -13.34 -2.45 -7.92
CA SER A 213 -14.22 -2.55 -9.10
C SER A 213 -14.32 -3.98 -9.65
N GLU A 214 -13.64 -4.95 -9.04
CA GLU A 214 -13.70 -6.36 -9.46
C GLU A 214 -14.98 -7.03 -8.93
N PRO A 215 -15.90 -7.52 -9.78
CA PRO A 215 -17.17 -8.11 -9.32
C PRO A 215 -17.00 -9.31 -8.39
N LYS A 216 -16.05 -10.21 -8.69
CA LYS A 216 -15.84 -11.45 -7.91
C LYS A 216 -15.47 -11.19 -6.45
N LEU A 217 -14.90 -10.01 -6.16
CA LEU A 217 -14.59 -9.59 -4.80
C LEU A 217 -15.85 -9.56 -3.91
N TYR A 218 -16.96 -9.11 -4.45
CA TYR A 218 -18.21 -8.98 -3.71
C TYR A 218 -18.89 -10.32 -3.46
N GLU A 219 -18.72 -11.29 -4.35
CA GLU A 219 -19.15 -12.68 -4.14
C GLU A 219 -18.35 -13.34 -2.99
N ILE A 220 -17.04 -13.09 -2.96
CA ILE A 220 -16.16 -13.56 -1.87
C ILE A 220 -16.61 -12.92 -0.55
N TRP A 221 -16.80 -11.61 -0.51
CA TRP A 221 -17.24 -10.93 0.71
C TRP A 221 -18.63 -11.36 1.18
N HIS A 222 -19.57 -11.60 0.27
CA HIS A 222 -20.88 -12.17 0.63
C HIS A 222 -20.73 -13.54 1.30
N THR A 223 -19.88 -14.41 0.73
CA THR A 223 -19.58 -15.72 1.31
C THR A 223 -18.94 -15.59 2.69
N GLN A 224 -17.97 -14.67 2.85
CA GLN A 224 -17.33 -14.41 4.14
C GLN A 224 -18.32 -13.86 5.17
N ALA A 225 -19.22 -12.95 4.78
CA ALA A 225 -20.25 -12.41 5.65
C ALA A 225 -21.15 -13.52 6.21
N LEU A 226 -21.61 -14.44 5.36
CA LEU A 226 -22.40 -15.60 5.76
C LEU A 226 -21.63 -16.50 6.73
N LEU A 227 -20.39 -16.86 6.40
CA LEU A 227 -19.58 -17.76 7.23
C LEU A 227 -19.25 -17.16 8.61
N VAL A 228 -18.87 -15.87 8.65
CA VAL A 228 -18.61 -15.15 9.90
C VAL A 228 -19.88 -15.08 10.74
N HIS A 229 -21.03 -14.76 10.14
CA HIS A 229 -22.29 -14.70 10.88
C HIS A 229 -22.74 -16.08 11.38
N GLN A 230 -22.59 -17.13 10.57
CA GLN A 230 -22.90 -18.49 11.00
C GLN A 230 -22.03 -18.94 12.19
N ALA A 231 -20.76 -18.56 12.20
CA ALA A 231 -19.82 -18.95 13.24
C ALA A 231 -19.97 -18.15 14.54
N LEU A 232 -20.21 -16.84 14.44
CA LEU A 232 -20.12 -15.91 15.58
C LEU A 232 -21.42 -15.16 15.89
N ALA A 233 -22.36 -15.12 14.94
CA ALA A 233 -23.58 -14.31 14.98
C ALA A 233 -23.39 -12.89 15.55
N PRO A 234 -22.38 -12.11 15.10
CA PRO A 234 -22.03 -10.89 15.77
C PRO A 234 -23.08 -9.81 15.52
N ALA A 235 -23.34 -9.01 16.55
CA ALA A 235 -24.23 -7.84 16.46
C ALA A 235 -23.55 -6.65 15.78
N ARG A 236 -22.20 -6.62 15.78
CA ARG A 236 -21.41 -5.51 15.25
C ARG A 236 -20.31 -6.03 14.32
N TYR A 237 -20.08 -5.29 13.24
CA TYR A 237 -19.04 -5.57 12.26
C TYR A 237 -18.19 -4.31 12.07
N LEU A 238 -16.89 -4.49 11.86
CA LEU A 238 -15.96 -3.43 11.48
C LEU A 238 -15.38 -3.74 10.11
N LEU A 239 -15.61 -2.85 9.15
CA LEU A 239 -15.04 -2.93 7.81
C LEU A 239 -13.59 -2.46 7.82
N ASN A 240 -12.67 -3.33 7.40
CA ASN A 240 -11.25 -3.04 7.31
C ASN A 240 -10.91 -2.30 6.01
N MET A 241 -11.48 -1.10 5.87
CA MET A 241 -11.33 -0.21 4.71
C MET A 241 -10.47 1.02 5.05
N ASP A 242 -9.41 0.78 5.83
CA ASP A 242 -8.34 1.72 6.13
C ASP A 242 -7.23 1.67 5.06
N GLU A 243 -6.51 2.78 4.94
CA GLU A 243 -5.24 2.87 4.20
C GLU A 243 -5.25 2.18 2.81
N VAL A 244 -6.25 2.51 2.00
CA VAL A 244 -6.40 1.96 0.63
C VAL A 244 -5.40 2.63 -0.30
N ARG A 245 -4.16 2.13 -0.28
CA ARG A 245 -2.97 2.75 -0.89
C ARG A 245 -2.80 2.52 -2.39
N THR A 246 -3.65 1.70 -3.03
CA THR A 246 -3.65 1.55 -4.49
C THR A 246 -5.08 1.44 -5.01
N GLY A 247 -5.32 1.91 -6.24
CA GLY A 247 -6.63 1.79 -6.88
C GLY A 247 -6.78 2.70 -8.09
N GLY A 248 -7.80 2.45 -8.90
CA GLY A 248 -8.22 3.35 -9.98
C GLY A 248 -7.58 3.13 -11.34
N SER A 249 -6.44 2.41 -11.40
CA SER A 249 -5.63 2.27 -12.61
C SER A 249 -6.08 1.18 -13.59
N CYS A 250 -6.76 0.14 -13.12
CA CYS A 250 -7.19 -0.95 -13.99
C CYS A 250 -8.42 -0.60 -14.84
N GLU A 251 -8.62 -1.32 -15.94
CA GLU A 251 -9.72 -1.08 -16.88
C GLU A 251 -11.10 -1.15 -16.22
N ALA A 252 -11.30 -2.09 -15.29
CA ALA A 252 -12.55 -2.17 -14.53
C ALA A 252 -12.85 -0.89 -13.74
N CYS A 253 -11.83 -0.27 -13.13
CA CYS A 253 -12.00 1.03 -12.47
C CYS A 253 -12.29 2.14 -13.48
N LYS A 254 -11.56 2.16 -14.59
CA LYS A 254 -11.71 3.20 -15.62
C LYS A 254 -13.09 3.22 -16.27
N LYS A 255 -13.65 2.05 -16.57
CA LYS A 255 -14.98 1.93 -17.19
C LYS A 255 -16.11 2.50 -16.32
N ARG A 256 -15.90 2.66 -15.02
CA ARG A 256 -16.91 3.22 -14.11
C ARG A 256 -17.14 4.71 -14.30
N GLY A 257 -16.16 5.44 -14.85
CA GLY A 257 -16.25 6.91 -14.95
C GLY A 257 -16.37 7.63 -13.60
N MET A 258 -15.90 7.00 -12.52
CA MET A 258 -16.00 7.48 -11.15
C MET A 258 -14.64 7.94 -10.62
N SER A 259 -14.64 8.92 -9.71
CA SER A 259 -13.44 9.28 -8.94
C SER A 259 -13.07 8.19 -7.94
N MET A 260 -11.83 8.20 -7.43
CA MET A 260 -11.43 7.25 -6.38
C MET A 260 -12.26 7.38 -5.10
N GLY A 261 -12.67 8.59 -4.72
CA GLY A 261 -13.60 8.80 -3.60
C GLY A 261 -14.97 8.15 -3.82
N GLN A 262 -15.51 8.22 -5.05
CA GLN A 262 -16.77 7.54 -5.42
C GLN A 262 -16.62 6.01 -5.44
N ILE A 263 -15.53 5.50 -6.01
CA ILE A 263 -15.25 4.04 -6.03
C ILE A 263 -15.15 3.50 -4.61
N LEU A 264 -14.46 4.20 -3.71
CA LEU A 264 -14.35 3.81 -2.30
C LEU A 264 -15.71 3.80 -1.60
N GLY A 265 -16.49 4.87 -1.73
CA GLY A 265 -17.79 4.96 -1.07
C GLY A 265 -18.79 3.92 -1.58
N ASP A 266 -18.80 3.65 -2.89
CA ASP A 266 -19.59 2.54 -3.46
C ASP A 266 -19.14 1.18 -2.90
N CYS A 267 -17.84 0.93 -2.82
CA CYS A 267 -17.30 -0.30 -2.25
C CYS A 267 -17.74 -0.51 -0.79
N ILE A 268 -17.65 0.53 0.04
CA ILE A 268 -18.10 0.51 1.43
C ILE A 268 -19.63 0.30 1.51
N SER A 269 -20.40 1.00 0.68
CA SER A 269 -21.86 0.86 0.63
C SER A 269 -22.29 -0.56 0.26
N ARG A 270 -21.62 -1.18 -0.70
CA ARG A 270 -21.88 -2.57 -1.08
C ARG A 270 -21.52 -3.54 0.05
N GLN A 271 -20.38 -3.38 0.71
CA GLN A 271 -20.03 -4.19 1.88
C GLN A 271 -21.05 -4.04 3.01
N PHE A 272 -21.51 -2.81 3.27
CA PHE A 272 -22.56 -2.53 4.25
C PHE A 272 -23.85 -3.29 3.92
N ASN A 273 -24.30 -3.23 2.66
CA ASN A 273 -25.53 -3.90 2.23
C ASN A 273 -25.41 -5.42 2.32
N LEU A 274 -24.29 -6.01 1.89
CA LEU A 274 -24.04 -7.45 2.01
C LEU A 274 -24.14 -7.93 3.46
N LEU A 275 -23.57 -7.17 4.41
CA LEU A 275 -23.68 -7.50 5.84
C LEU A 275 -25.13 -7.37 6.36
N ARG A 276 -25.89 -6.38 5.88
CA ARG A 276 -27.31 -6.21 6.24
C ARG A 276 -28.22 -7.28 5.67
N GLU A 277 -27.88 -7.84 4.50
CA GLU A 277 -28.59 -9.01 3.95
C GLU A 277 -28.45 -10.22 4.87
N VAL A 278 -27.25 -10.44 5.43
CA VAL A 278 -26.97 -11.54 6.35
C VAL A 278 -27.57 -11.29 7.74
N ASN A 279 -27.43 -10.07 8.27
CA ASN A 279 -28.01 -9.65 9.54
C ASN A 279 -28.64 -8.25 9.41
N PRO A 280 -29.97 -8.16 9.22
CA PRO A 280 -30.66 -6.88 9.06
C PRO A 280 -30.50 -5.91 10.23
N LYS A 281 -30.11 -6.38 11.42
CA LYS A 281 -29.91 -5.57 12.62
C LYS A 281 -28.44 -5.26 12.93
N ALA A 282 -27.51 -5.69 12.07
CA ALA A 282 -26.08 -5.48 12.28
C ALA A 282 -25.74 -4.00 12.39
N GLU A 283 -24.99 -3.62 13.43
CA GLU A 283 -24.31 -2.33 13.45
C GLU A 283 -22.99 -2.46 12.69
N ILE A 284 -22.75 -1.60 11.72
CA ILE A 284 -21.59 -1.70 10.83
C ILE A 284 -20.76 -0.44 11.00
N PHE A 285 -19.47 -0.63 11.25
CA PHE A 285 -18.48 0.40 11.47
C PHE A 285 -17.41 0.36 10.39
N VAL A 286 -16.69 1.46 10.19
CA VAL A 286 -15.52 1.52 9.29
C VAL A 286 -14.44 2.42 9.89
N TRP A 287 -13.17 2.14 9.60
CA TRP A 287 -12.09 3.08 9.88
C TRP A 287 -12.28 4.41 9.14
N SER A 288 -11.99 5.53 9.81
CA SER A 288 -12.35 6.85 9.30
C SER A 288 -11.41 7.40 8.23
N ASP A 289 -10.16 6.96 8.19
CA ASP A 289 -9.06 7.69 7.55
C ASP A 289 -9.30 7.94 6.06
N MET A 290 -9.82 6.93 5.35
CA MET A 290 -10.12 7.04 3.92
C MET A 290 -11.41 7.83 3.63
N LEU A 291 -12.17 8.20 4.67
CA LEU A 291 -13.36 9.05 4.62
C LEU A 291 -13.15 10.44 5.24
N ASP A 292 -12.03 10.68 5.92
CA ASP A 292 -11.85 11.86 6.76
C ASP A 292 -11.02 12.93 6.05
N PRO A 293 -11.59 14.13 5.78
CA PRO A 293 -10.86 15.23 5.16
C PRO A 293 -9.73 15.79 6.02
N ASN A 294 -9.69 15.46 7.32
CA ASN A 294 -8.59 15.82 8.20
C ASN A 294 -7.46 14.75 8.22
N HIS A 295 -7.61 13.69 7.42
CA HIS A 295 -6.73 12.53 7.38
C HIS A 295 -6.37 12.10 5.95
N ASN A 296 -6.70 10.87 5.52
CA ASN A 296 -6.27 10.35 4.20
C ASN A 296 -7.16 10.84 3.05
N ALA A 297 -8.39 11.31 3.32
CA ALA A 297 -9.28 11.95 2.35
C ALA A 297 -9.10 13.49 2.26
N ASP A 298 -7.91 14.00 2.59
CA ASP A 298 -7.58 15.43 2.54
C ASP A 298 -7.85 16.03 1.13
N PRO A 299 -8.68 17.10 1.02
CA PRO A 299 -8.99 17.74 -0.26
C PRO A 299 -7.78 18.41 -0.94
N ASN A 300 -6.70 18.69 -0.21
CA ASN A 300 -5.48 19.28 -0.77
C ASN A 300 -4.57 18.22 -1.42
N ARG A 301 -4.85 16.94 -1.19
CA ARG A 301 -4.06 15.84 -1.72
C ARG A 301 -4.45 15.58 -3.17
N ARG A 302 -3.47 15.61 -4.09
CA ARG A 302 -3.68 15.24 -5.51
C ARG A 302 -3.89 13.74 -5.68
N HIS A 303 -3.14 12.94 -4.93
CA HIS A 303 -3.22 11.49 -4.96
C HIS A 303 -2.85 10.87 -3.62
N TYR A 304 -3.42 9.71 -3.29
CA TYR A 304 -3.02 8.93 -2.12
C TYR A 304 -2.22 7.70 -2.55
N TYR A 305 -0.91 7.69 -2.24
CA TYR A 305 0.01 6.60 -2.63
C TYR A 305 -0.10 6.26 -4.13
N LEU A 306 -0.33 4.98 -4.43
CA LEU A 306 -0.44 4.46 -5.78
C LEU A 306 -1.88 4.54 -6.33
N ALA A 307 -2.80 5.20 -5.63
CA ALA A 307 -4.15 5.43 -6.13
C ALA A 307 -4.17 6.49 -7.26
N GLU A 308 -5.06 6.31 -8.22
CA GLU A 308 -5.23 7.24 -9.32
C GLU A 308 -6.18 8.39 -8.95
N GLY A 309 -5.67 9.28 -8.11
CA GLY A 309 -6.41 10.40 -7.52
C GLY A 309 -6.44 10.31 -6.00
N SER A 310 -7.17 11.23 -5.37
CA SER A 310 -7.40 11.24 -3.93
C SER A 310 -8.77 10.67 -3.56
N TYR A 311 -8.97 10.48 -2.25
CA TYR A 311 -10.23 10.04 -1.68
C TYR A 311 -11.10 11.20 -1.18
N ALA A 312 -10.74 12.44 -1.51
CA ALA A 312 -11.50 13.61 -1.09
C ALA A 312 -12.98 13.49 -1.46
N GLY A 313 -13.85 13.78 -0.50
CA GLY A 313 -15.30 13.69 -0.65
C GLY A 313 -15.88 12.27 -0.62
N SER A 314 -15.09 11.23 -0.35
CA SER A 314 -15.54 9.83 -0.29
C SER A 314 -16.70 9.60 0.69
N TRP A 315 -16.72 10.32 1.82
CA TRP A 315 -17.78 10.25 2.85
C TRP A 315 -19.17 10.65 2.35
N ASN A 316 -19.29 11.29 1.18
CA ASN A 316 -20.58 11.64 0.59
C ASN A 316 -21.29 10.44 -0.06
N TYR A 317 -20.59 9.31 -0.21
CA TYR A 317 -21.06 8.15 -0.95
C TYR A 317 -21.22 6.90 -0.07
N VAL A 318 -21.30 7.07 1.25
CA VAL A 318 -21.49 5.96 2.21
C VAL A 318 -22.84 6.06 2.94
N PRO A 319 -23.40 4.95 3.45
CA PRO A 319 -24.70 4.95 4.12
C PRO A 319 -24.67 5.75 5.42
N LYS A 320 -25.70 6.55 5.70
CA LYS A 320 -25.76 7.40 6.91
C LYS A 320 -25.81 6.65 8.23
N GLU A 321 -26.23 5.38 8.21
CA GLU A 321 -26.24 4.50 9.39
C GLU A 321 -24.86 3.95 9.77
N LEU A 322 -23.86 4.10 8.88
CA LEU A 322 -22.50 3.63 9.10
C LEU A 322 -21.88 4.31 10.32
N GLY A 323 -21.30 3.52 11.23
CA GLY A 323 -20.47 4.05 12.30
C GLY A 323 -19.05 4.35 11.81
N VAL A 324 -18.49 5.48 12.22
CA VAL A 324 -17.14 5.90 11.79
C VAL A 324 -16.17 5.83 12.97
N VAL A 325 -15.10 5.04 12.80
CA VAL A 325 -14.08 4.82 13.83
C VAL A 325 -12.87 5.71 13.56
N CYS A 326 -12.80 6.84 14.27
CA CYS A 326 -11.71 7.80 14.20
C CYS A 326 -10.48 7.30 14.99
N TRP A 327 -9.29 7.34 14.38
CA TRP A 327 -8.09 6.80 15.02
C TRP A 327 -6.87 7.75 15.01
N TYR A 328 -6.93 8.88 14.30
CA TYR A 328 -5.82 9.83 14.27
C TYR A 328 -5.87 10.81 15.45
N PHE A 329 -5.04 10.57 16.47
CA PHE A 329 -5.12 11.29 17.75
C PHE A 329 -4.95 12.80 17.62
N GLU A 330 -4.00 13.28 16.81
CA GLU A 330 -3.75 14.72 16.61
C GLU A 330 -4.91 15.43 15.92
N LYS A 331 -5.75 14.69 15.19
CA LYS A 331 -6.90 15.23 14.45
C LYS A 331 -8.25 14.88 15.07
N ARG A 332 -8.27 14.13 16.18
CA ARG A 332 -9.47 13.55 16.79
C ARG A 332 -10.65 14.51 16.89
N GLU A 333 -10.45 15.71 17.41
CA GLU A 333 -11.53 16.69 17.58
C GLU A 333 -12.10 17.17 16.24
N ALA A 334 -11.24 17.41 15.24
CA ALA A 334 -11.65 17.84 13.91
C ALA A 334 -12.39 16.72 13.17
N SER A 335 -11.86 15.49 13.24
CA SER A 335 -12.43 14.29 12.65
C SER A 335 -13.81 13.95 13.25
N LEU A 336 -13.89 13.86 14.58
CA LEU A 336 -15.13 13.58 15.31
C LEU A 336 -16.19 14.63 15.00
N ARG A 337 -15.83 15.92 15.07
CA ARG A 337 -16.73 17.03 14.73
C ARG A 337 -17.23 16.95 13.30
N HIS A 338 -16.36 16.63 12.33
CA HIS A 338 -16.73 16.52 10.93
C HIS A 338 -17.83 15.45 10.72
N PHE A 339 -17.61 14.24 11.21
CA PHE A 339 -18.57 13.15 11.02
C PHE A 339 -19.85 13.33 11.84
N SER A 340 -19.73 13.82 13.08
CA SER A 340 -20.88 14.13 13.94
C SER A 340 -21.78 15.20 13.31
N ALA A 341 -21.20 16.27 12.77
CA ALA A 341 -21.96 17.33 12.07
C ALA A 341 -22.68 16.83 10.81
N LEU A 342 -22.20 15.73 10.20
CA LEU A 342 -22.84 15.07 9.06
C LEU A 342 -23.88 14.00 9.47
N GLY A 343 -24.11 13.83 10.77
CA GLY A 343 -25.09 12.91 11.35
C GLY A 343 -24.60 11.47 11.53
N PHE A 344 -23.30 11.19 11.36
CA PHE A 344 -22.76 9.85 11.59
C PHE A 344 -22.56 9.59 13.08
N ARG A 345 -22.74 8.33 13.48
CA ARG A 345 -22.25 7.86 14.78
C ARG A 345 -20.74 7.70 14.72
N THR A 346 -20.06 8.11 15.78
CA THR A 346 -18.59 8.06 15.83
C THR A 346 -18.10 7.19 16.98
N MET A 347 -16.92 6.61 16.81
CA MET A 347 -16.21 5.80 17.81
C MET A 347 -14.71 6.14 17.71
N ALA A 348 -13.96 5.97 18.79
CA ALA A 348 -12.50 6.12 18.76
C ALA A 348 -11.77 4.78 18.69
N GLY A 349 -10.78 4.66 17.82
CA GLY A 349 -9.70 3.66 17.90
C GLY A 349 -8.52 4.27 18.67
N ALA A 350 -8.39 3.94 19.95
CA ALA A 350 -7.79 4.88 20.90
C ALA A 350 -6.43 4.47 21.49
N TYR A 351 -5.99 3.23 21.32
CA TYR A 351 -4.67 2.79 21.77
C TYR A 351 -3.74 2.56 20.57
N TYR A 352 -2.46 2.87 20.71
CA TYR A 352 -1.47 2.70 19.65
C TYR A 352 -0.15 2.25 20.26
N ASP A 353 -0.20 1.14 21.00
CA ASP A 353 0.98 0.44 21.55
C ASP A 353 1.93 1.28 22.40
N ALA A 354 1.43 2.40 22.95
CA ALA A 354 2.16 3.30 23.83
C ALA A 354 2.37 2.69 25.22
N GLY A 355 3.39 3.14 25.95
CA GLY A 355 3.67 2.67 27.32
C GLY A 355 2.69 3.17 28.39
N ASN A 356 1.62 3.89 28.01
CA ASN A 356 0.64 4.46 28.93
C ASN A 356 -0.72 4.69 28.25
N LEU A 357 -1.72 5.14 29.02
CA LEU A 357 -3.09 5.41 28.58
C LEU A 357 -3.41 6.91 28.36
N ASN A 358 -2.40 7.76 28.13
CA ASN A 358 -2.66 9.18 27.91
C ASN A 358 -3.44 9.44 26.62
N ASN A 359 -3.14 8.69 25.55
CA ASN A 359 -3.87 8.78 24.28
C ASN A 359 -5.36 8.38 24.46
N PRO A 360 -5.70 7.22 25.07
CA PRO A 360 -7.07 6.90 25.45
C PRO A 360 -7.81 7.97 26.29
N LYS A 361 -7.15 8.59 27.26
CA LYS A 361 -7.77 9.68 28.05
C LYS A 361 -8.16 10.88 27.17
N GLY A 362 -7.26 11.31 26.30
CA GLY A 362 -7.55 12.41 25.37
C GLY A 362 -8.63 12.07 24.34
N TRP A 363 -8.82 10.79 24.00
CA TRP A 363 -9.98 10.34 23.21
C TRP A 363 -11.28 10.43 23.98
N LEU A 364 -11.32 10.01 25.25
CA LEU A 364 -12.54 10.12 26.08
C LEU A 364 -13.01 11.58 26.19
N GLU A 365 -12.10 12.52 26.46
CA GLU A 365 -12.42 13.95 26.50
C GLU A 365 -13.05 14.44 25.18
N ALA A 366 -12.51 14.00 24.04
CA ALA A 366 -13.02 14.39 22.73
C ALA A 366 -14.38 13.72 22.41
N LEU A 367 -14.57 12.48 22.85
CA LEU A 367 -15.83 11.75 22.68
C LEU A 367 -16.95 12.37 23.52
N ASP A 368 -16.67 12.76 24.77
CA ASP A 368 -17.64 13.41 25.67
C ASP A 368 -18.17 14.73 25.07
N ALA A 369 -17.31 15.45 24.35
CA ALA A 369 -17.67 16.69 23.65
C ALA A 369 -18.36 16.46 22.29
N THR A 370 -18.47 15.22 21.81
CA THR A 370 -18.96 14.91 20.45
C THR A 370 -20.37 14.30 20.48
N PRO A 371 -21.39 15.00 19.97
CA PRO A 371 -22.73 14.43 19.85
C PRO A 371 -22.75 13.15 19.01
N GLY A 372 -23.43 12.12 19.49
CA GLY A 372 -23.55 10.84 18.78
C GLY A 372 -22.30 9.97 18.79
N ALA A 373 -21.26 10.33 19.55
CA ALA A 373 -20.19 9.41 19.90
C ALA A 373 -20.76 8.21 20.68
N CYS A 374 -20.32 7.00 20.32
CA CYS A 374 -20.95 5.76 20.79
C CYS A 374 -19.97 4.73 21.36
N GLY A 375 -18.68 5.05 21.42
CA GLY A 375 -17.72 4.19 22.11
C GLY A 375 -16.26 4.50 21.83
N ILE A 376 -15.42 3.67 22.42
CA ILE A 376 -13.97 3.70 22.33
C ILE A 376 -13.46 2.25 22.26
N MET A 377 -12.40 2.03 21.49
CA MET A 377 -11.81 0.72 21.23
C MET A 377 -10.33 0.72 21.62
N TYR A 378 -9.91 -0.34 22.34
CA TYR A 378 -8.50 -0.62 22.57
C TYR A 378 -7.92 -1.31 21.34
N THR A 379 -6.99 -0.65 20.66
CA THR A 379 -6.35 -1.12 19.44
C THR A 379 -4.87 -1.36 19.71
N THR A 380 -4.36 -2.55 19.40
CA THR A 380 -2.93 -2.87 19.49
C THR A 380 -2.51 -3.59 18.22
N TRP A 381 -1.36 -3.21 17.68
CA TRP A 381 -0.75 -3.79 16.49
C TRP A 381 0.54 -4.56 16.83
N LEU A 382 1.05 -4.39 18.06
CA LEU A 382 2.21 -5.12 18.59
C LEU A 382 1.82 -6.15 19.66
N ASN A 383 0.54 -6.50 19.76
CA ASN A 383 0.02 -7.42 20.78
C ASN A 383 0.36 -6.99 22.22
N LYS A 384 0.40 -5.66 22.46
CA LYS A 384 0.60 -5.10 23.80
C LYS A 384 -0.73 -5.07 24.53
N TYR A 385 -0.96 -6.09 25.36
CA TYR A 385 -2.21 -6.23 26.11
C TYR A 385 -2.08 -5.88 27.60
N ASP A 386 -0.88 -5.53 28.09
CA ASP A 386 -0.63 -5.23 29.51
C ASP A 386 -1.51 -4.08 30.04
N LEU A 387 -1.92 -3.15 29.16
CA LEU A 387 -2.77 -2.02 29.51
C LEU A 387 -4.26 -2.24 29.19
N LEU A 388 -4.67 -3.43 28.71
CA LEU A 388 -6.06 -3.72 28.38
C LEU A 388 -6.97 -3.67 29.63
N GLY A 389 -6.53 -4.25 30.75
CA GLY A 389 -7.25 -4.18 32.03
C GLY A 389 -7.38 -2.74 32.55
N PRO A 390 -6.27 -2.00 32.71
CA PRO A 390 -6.29 -0.58 33.06
C PRO A 390 -7.12 0.29 32.10
N PHE A 391 -7.17 -0.04 30.80
CA PHE A 391 -8.06 0.63 29.85
C PHE A 391 -9.52 0.34 30.15
N GLY A 392 -9.87 -0.91 30.48
CA GLY A 392 -11.21 -1.30 30.95
C GLY A 392 -11.65 -0.48 32.18
N ASP A 393 -10.76 -0.33 33.17
CA ASP A 393 -11.00 0.52 34.34
C ASP A 393 -11.21 1.99 33.96
N LEU A 394 -10.40 2.50 33.02
CA LEU A 394 -10.48 3.88 32.55
C LEU A 394 -11.85 4.17 31.90
N VAL A 395 -12.32 3.30 31.01
CA VAL A 395 -13.57 3.51 30.27
C VAL A 395 -14.82 3.17 31.10
N SER A 396 -14.69 2.38 32.16
CA SER A 396 -15.80 2.06 33.08
C SER A 396 -16.03 3.12 34.14
N ARG A 397 -15.03 3.98 34.42
CA ARG A 397 -15.14 5.10 35.38
C ARG A 397 -15.84 6.32 34.81
N ALA A 398 -16.01 6.39 33.49
CA ALA A 398 -16.80 7.42 32.83
C ALA A 398 -18.29 7.08 32.94
N ASN A 399 -18.85 7.28 34.14
CA ASN A 399 -20.29 7.35 34.41
C ASN A 399 -20.52 8.41 35.50
#